data_AF-A0A933LJ01-F1
#
_entry.id   AF-A0A933LJ01-F1
#
_cell.length_a   1.000
_cell.length_b   1.000
_cell.length_c   1.000
_cell.angle_alpha   90.00
_cell.angle_beta   90.00
_cell.angle_gamma   90.00
#
_symmetry.space_group_name_H-M   'P 1'
#
loop_
_entity.id
_entity.type
_entity.pdbx_description
1 polymer ?
#
loop_
_entity_poly.entity_id
_entity_poly.type
_entity_poly.pdbx_seq_one_letter_code
_entity_poly.pdbx_strand_id
1 'polypeptide(L)'
;MTQPSTSRPRRRCIASSAFTLAEMIVSLTILSVLSVGVASAVLVATQTIEREGALSTRILAAADVSNQMMVELGSAVNVVETGATAVTMAVPDRDGNGETEQIRYSWSGVAGDPLNREYNSEPAFAILKDLRSFSLAYDTAPLADPAAAGNEYSVASHKSTADLSSFKPNASKWISQCFRPALPAGGTGWKLKRISIYAKNIGGVDGQLTIELRTAQADGRPGTQLVCQTVAYESDLSGSFTWASFGFPSGSCLSGWLSPSQSFCLIVKGSVNDSCELRYHHKNAAITNYYLATSDNGGASWSILNKQTMLFEVFATVNGVSGGGTSSRSALAAVRWQLSVGADAAAQIDGGAQLVNGPELMQ
;
A
#
# COMPACT_ATOMS: atom_id res chain seq x y z
N MET A 1 -4.50 84.66 46.21
CA MET A 1 -4.38 83.58 47.20
C MET A 1 -2.89 83.26 47.40
N THR A 2 -2.20 83.98 48.29
CA THR A 2 -1.87 83.55 49.68
C THR A 2 -1.09 82.23 49.76
N GLN A 3 0.26 82.34 49.64
CA GLN A 3 1.33 81.94 50.59
C GLN A 3 1.06 80.83 51.65
N PRO A 4 2.10 80.24 52.29
CA PRO A 4 3.24 79.43 51.82
C PRO A 4 3.48 78.21 52.77
N SER A 5 4.54 77.40 52.59
CA SER A 5 5.27 76.77 53.72
C SER A 5 6.51 76.00 53.21
N THR A 6 7.66 76.65 53.32
CA THR A 6 8.99 76.10 53.07
C THR A 6 9.57 75.56 54.38
N SER A 7 9.40 74.27 54.65
CA SER A 7 10.09 73.60 55.77
C SER A 7 11.55 73.31 55.38
N ARG A 8 12.47 74.17 55.83
CA ARG A 8 13.91 73.94 55.72
C ARG A 8 14.31 72.72 56.56
N PRO A 9 15.00 71.70 56.01
CA PRO A 9 15.61 70.66 56.81
C PRO A 9 16.77 71.25 57.63
N ARG A 10 16.70 71.05 58.96
CA ARG A 10 17.79 71.35 59.89
C ARG A 10 19.02 70.51 59.51
N ARG A 11 20.07 71.16 59.00
CA ARG A 11 21.41 70.57 58.95
C ARG A 11 21.87 70.32 60.38
N ARG A 12 21.76 69.07 60.84
CA ARG A 12 22.53 68.61 62.01
C ARG A 12 24.00 68.63 61.59
N CYS A 13 24.80 69.46 62.23
CA CYS A 13 26.25 69.32 62.20
C CYS A 13 26.56 67.98 62.88
N ILE A 14 26.74 66.95 62.07
CA ILE A 14 27.28 65.67 62.52
C ILE A 14 28.74 65.96 62.83
N ALA A 15 29.09 65.94 64.12
CA ALA A 15 30.48 65.94 64.53
C ALA A 15 31.14 64.71 63.88
N SER A 16 32.07 64.95 62.96
CA SER A 16 32.86 63.90 62.32
C SER A 16 33.77 63.30 63.38
N SER A 17 33.39 62.16 63.94
CA SER A 17 34.31 61.31 64.68
C SER A 17 35.37 60.85 63.69
N ALA A 18 36.61 61.29 63.88
CA ALA A 18 37.74 60.76 63.14
C ALA A 18 37.81 59.25 63.42
N PHE A 19 37.69 58.44 62.36
CA PHE A 19 37.80 56.98 62.47
C PHE A 19 39.13 56.62 63.11
N THR A 20 39.07 55.75 64.11
CA THR A 20 40.29 55.23 64.70
C THR A 20 40.99 54.32 63.70
N LEU A 21 42.32 54.26 63.73
CA LEU A 21 43.11 53.47 62.80
C LEU A 21 42.68 51.98 62.81
N ALA A 22 42.28 51.47 63.98
CA ALA A 22 41.72 50.12 64.14
C ALA A 22 40.42 49.92 63.35
N GLU A 23 39.54 50.92 63.34
CA GLU A 23 38.25 50.88 62.65
C GLU A 23 38.41 50.88 61.12
N MET A 24 39.42 51.59 60.60
CA MET A 24 39.80 51.56 59.19
C MET A 24 40.34 50.19 58.77
N ILE A 25 41.18 49.54 59.61
CA ILE A 25 41.71 48.20 59.33
C ILE A 25 40.57 47.18 59.30
N VAL A 26 39.66 47.20 60.28
CA VAL A 26 38.53 46.27 60.32
C VAL A 26 37.61 46.49 59.11
N SER A 27 37.32 47.75 58.75
CA SER A 27 36.49 48.07 57.59
C SER A 27 37.13 47.61 56.27
N LEU A 28 38.44 47.79 56.11
CA LEU A 28 39.17 47.29 54.93
C LEU A 28 39.16 45.77 54.84
N THR A 29 39.25 45.08 55.99
CA THR A 29 39.23 43.62 56.05
C THR A 29 37.84 43.08 55.70
N ILE A 30 36.78 43.72 56.18
CA ILE A 30 35.40 43.34 55.83
C ILE A 30 35.12 43.61 54.34
N LEU A 31 35.57 44.76 53.82
CA LEU A 31 35.36 45.12 52.41
C LEU A 31 36.09 44.16 51.45
N SER A 32 37.29 43.68 51.81
CA SER A 32 38.04 42.74 50.99
C SER A 32 37.34 41.37 50.92
N VAL A 33 36.84 40.87 52.06
CA VAL A 33 36.06 39.63 52.13
C VAL A 33 34.77 39.75 51.31
N LEU A 34 34.04 40.87 51.44
CA LEU A 34 32.83 41.12 50.65
C LEU A 34 33.12 41.20 49.14
N SER A 35 34.22 41.86 48.75
CA SER A 35 34.60 41.97 47.33
C SER A 35 34.90 40.61 46.71
N VAL A 36 35.60 39.73 47.43
CA VAL A 36 35.86 38.35 46.97
C VAL A 36 34.56 37.55 46.90
N GLY A 37 33.66 37.71 47.87
CA GLY A 37 32.34 37.06 47.87
C GLY A 37 31.49 37.47 46.66
N VAL A 38 31.41 38.76 46.35
CA VAL A 38 30.67 39.27 45.19
C VAL A 38 31.31 38.80 43.87
N ALA A 39 32.64 38.83 43.75
CA ALA A 39 33.33 38.33 42.56
C ALA A 39 33.04 36.84 42.32
N SER A 40 33.02 36.02 43.38
CA SER A 40 32.66 34.60 43.29
C SER A 40 31.20 34.39 42.88
N ALA A 41 30.26 35.14 43.46
CA ALA A 41 28.84 35.05 43.11
C ALA A 41 28.59 35.44 41.64
N VAL A 42 29.28 36.47 41.13
CA VAL A 42 29.20 36.87 39.73
C VAL A 42 29.74 35.77 38.81
N LEU A 43 30.87 35.14 39.13
CA LEU A 43 31.41 34.04 38.33
C LEU A 43 30.48 32.84 38.24
N VAL A 44 29.82 32.49 39.36
CA VAL A 44 28.81 31.42 39.37
C VAL A 44 27.60 31.83 38.52
N ALA A 45 27.12 33.07 38.66
CA ALA A 45 26.00 33.58 37.87
C ALA A 45 26.31 33.63 36.36
N THR A 46 27.53 34.00 35.96
CA THR A 46 27.93 33.99 34.55
C THR A 46 28.01 32.57 33.99
N GLN A 47 28.51 31.60 34.78
CA GLN A 47 28.54 30.20 34.36
C GLN A 47 27.14 29.61 34.19
N THR A 48 26.17 30.02 35.01
CA THR A 48 24.78 29.58 34.84
C THR A 48 24.15 30.17 33.58
N ILE A 49 24.42 31.45 33.26
CA ILE A 49 23.89 32.12 32.06
C ILE A 49 24.45 31.50 30.77
N GLU A 50 25.75 31.21 30.72
CA GLU A 50 26.38 30.58 29.56
C GLU A 50 25.83 29.17 29.31
N ARG A 51 25.52 28.42 30.38
CA ARG A 51 24.95 27.08 30.29
C ARG A 51 23.49 27.09 29.81
N GLU A 52 22.67 28.01 30.30
CA GLU A 52 21.27 28.17 29.87
C GLU A 52 21.16 28.66 28.42
N GLY A 53 22.02 29.60 28.02
CA GLY A 53 22.10 30.06 26.63
C GLY A 53 22.47 28.94 25.65
N ALA A 54 23.39 28.06 26.06
CA ALA A 54 23.76 26.88 25.29
C ALA A 54 22.62 25.86 25.18
N LEU A 55 21.83 25.66 26.24
CA LEU A 55 20.67 24.75 26.22
C LEU A 55 19.58 25.25 25.28
N SER A 56 19.19 26.52 25.40
CA SER A 56 18.12 27.11 24.58
C SER A 56 18.47 27.08 23.09
N THR A 57 19.73 27.36 22.76
CA THR A 57 20.25 27.29 21.37
C THR A 57 20.20 25.86 20.82
N ARG A 58 20.52 24.85 21.64
CA ARG A 58 20.47 23.43 21.23
C ARG A 58 19.04 22.96 21.00
N ILE A 59 18.11 23.35 21.87
CA ILE A 59 16.69 23.01 21.74
C ILE A 59 16.13 23.63 20.46
N LEU A 60 16.46 24.89 20.16
CA LEU A 60 16.04 25.54 18.92
C LEU A 60 16.60 24.82 17.69
N ALA A 61 17.90 24.47 17.67
CA ALA A 61 18.50 23.73 16.56
C ALA A 61 17.86 22.34 16.37
N ALA A 62 17.54 21.66 17.47
CA ALA A 62 16.87 20.37 17.44
C ALA A 62 15.43 20.48 16.90
N ALA A 63 14.71 21.54 17.27
CA ALA A 63 13.37 21.83 16.76
C ALA A 63 13.38 22.15 15.27
N ASP A 64 14.37 22.93 14.80
CA ASP A 64 14.54 23.25 13.37
C ASP A 64 14.78 21.98 12.54
N VAL A 65 15.64 21.08 13.03
CA VAL A 65 15.90 19.78 12.38
C VAL A 65 14.65 18.89 12.38
N SER A 66 13.91 18.86 13.49
CA SER A 66 12.64 18.12 13.56
C SER A 66 11.61 18.66 12.56
N ASN A 67 11.48 19.98 12.43
CA ASN A 67 10.61 20.61 11.45
C ASN A 67 11.05 20.30 10.01
N GLN A 68 12.35 20.29 9.75
CA GLN A 68 12.89 19.90 8.44
C GLN A 68 12.54 18.44 8.10
N MET A 69 12.78 17.50 9.02
CA MET A 69 12.41 16.10 8.85
C MET A 69 10.91 15.94 8.56
N MET A 70 10.05 16.66 9.28
CA MET A 70 8.61 16.63 9.09
C MET A 70 8.19 17.06 7.69
N VAL A 71 8.75 18.16 7.17
CA VAL A 71 8.45 18.67 5.82
C VAL A 71 8.96 17.70 4.75
N GLU A 72 10.18 17.19 4.90
CA GLU A 72 10.79 16.31 3.91
C GLU A 72 10.07 14.95 3.85
N LEU A 73 9.81 14.32 5.01
CA LEU A 73 9.01 13.11 5.11
C LEU A 73 7.59 13.32 4.60
N GLY A 74 6.93 14.43 4.93
CA GLY A 74 5.59 14.75 4.43
C GLY A 74 5.50 14.85 2.91
N SER A 75 6.62 15.19 2.25
CA SER A 75 6.75 15.26 0.79
C SER A 75 7.20 13.96 0.12
N ALA A 76 7.58 12.93 0.89
CA ALA A 76 8.18 11.73 0.33
C ALA A 76 7.23 10.99 -0.63
N VAL A 77 7.78 10.56 -1.77
CA VAL A 77 7.09 9.73 -2.77
C VAL A 77 7.45 8.26 -2.64
N ASN A 78 8.63 7.96 -2.08
CA ASN A 78 9.08 6.61 -1.82
C ASN A 78 9.98 6.56 -0.57
N VAL A 79 10.03 5.41 0.10
CA VAL A 79 10.93 5.16 1.24
C VAL A 79 11.80 3.97 0.88
N VAL A 80 13.09 4.25 0.74
CA VAL A 80 14.10 3.31 0.20
C VAL A 80 14.76 2.50 1.32
N GLU A 81 14.92 3.11 2.51
CA GLU A 81 15.55 2.48 3.67
C GLU A 81 14.77 2.85 4.93
N THR A 82 14.51 1.86 5.76
CA THR A 82 13.98 2.03 7.12
C THR A 82 14.88 1.34 8.12
N GLY A 83 15.29 2.05 9.16
CA GLY A 83 16.09 1.51 10.26
C GLY A 83 15.83 2.28 11.54
N ALA A 84 16.24 1.73 12.68
CA ALA A 84 16.00 2.38 13.98
C ALA A 84 16.68 3.76 14.10
N THR A 85 17.77 4.01 13.36
CA THR A 85 18.55 5.26 13.41
C THR A 85 18.85 5.84 12.03
N ALA A 86 18.19 5.34 10.97
CA ALA A 86 18.37 5.83 9.62
C ALA A 86 17.07 5.70 8.80
N VAL A 87 16.81 6.69 7.94
CA VAL A 87 15.74 6.65 6.95
C VAL A 87 16.22 7.28 5.66
N THR A 88 15.99 6.59 4.54
CA THR A 88 16.24 7.10 3.19
C THR A 88 14.92 7.22 2.46
N MET A 89 14.65 8.40 1.91
CA MET A 89 13.40 8.69 1.20
C MET A 89 13.69 9.34 -0.15
N ALA A 90 12.82 9.09 -1.12
CA ALA A 90 12.79 9.84 -2.37
C ALA A 90 11.74 10.96 -2.25
N VAL A 91 12.09 12.16 -2.68
CA VAL A 91 11.22 13.34 -2.73
C VAL A 91 11.00 13.77 -4.19
N PRO A 92 9.93 14.52 -4.51
CA PRO A 92 9.72 15.07 -5.84
C PRO A 92 10.83 16.05 -6.20
N ASP A 93 11.21 16.05 -7.48
CA ASP A 93 12.19 16.96 -8.07
C ASP A 93 11.98 18.42 -7.64
N ARG A 94 12.96 18.96 -6.93
CA ARG A 94 13.05 20.32 -6.39
C ARG A 94 14.03 21.20 -7.17
N ASP A 95 15.01 20.61 -7.86
CA ASP A 95 16.02 21.34 -8.63
C ASP A 95 15.65 21.53 -10.12
N GLY A 96 14.63 20.80 -10.59
CA GLY A 96 14.05 20.92 -11.92
C GLY A 96 14.76 20.10 -12.99
N ASN A 97 15.55 19.09 -12.61
CA ASN A 97 16.30 18.25 -13.56
C ASN A 97 15.51 17.04 -14.10
N GLY A 98 14.31 16.78 -13.59
CA GLY A 98 13.43 15.68 -13.99
C GLY A 98 13.66 14.36 -13.23
N GLU A 99 14.54 14.32 -12.24
CA GLU A 99 14.84 13.15 -11.40
C GLU A 99 14.35 13.38 -9.96
N THR A 100 13.86 12.32 -9.30
CA THR A 100 13.52 12.41 -7.87
C THR A 100 14.78 12.51 -7.04
N GLU A 101 14.82 13.38 -6.03
CA GLU A 101 15.96 13.43 -5.13
C GLU A 101 15.87 12.41 -4.00
N GLN A 102 17.02 11.96 -3.53
CA GLN A 102 17.16 11.12 -2.37
C GLN A 102 17.62 11.95 -1.17
N ILE A 103 16.96 11.75 -0.03
CA ILE A 103 17.37 12.34 1.24
C ILE A 103 17.54 11.23 2.24
N ARG A 104 18.69 11.22 2.91
CA ARG A 104 18.98 10.27 3.99
C ARG A 104 19.30 10.99 5.28
N TYR A 105 18.59 10.61 6.33
CA TYR A 105 18.92 10.96 7.71
C TYR A 105 19.56 9.76 8.37
N SER A 106 20.71 9.94 9.03
CA SER A 106 21.40 8.85 9.71
C SER A 106 22.13 9.29 10.97
N TRP A 107 22.08 8.43 11.99
CA TRP A 107 22.85 8.56 13.22
C TRP A 107 23.57 7.25 13.54
N SER A 108 24.80 7.34 14.03
CA SER A 108 25.67 6.18 14.29
C SER A 108 25.20 5.29 15.44
N GLY A 109 24.31 5.80 16.30
CA GLY A 109 23.93 5.13 17.55
C GLY A 109 24.81 5.50 18.74
N VAL A 110 25.87 6.28 18.55
CA VAL A 110 26.82 6.64 19.62
C VAL A 110 26.48 8.03 20.18
N ALA A 111 26.29 8.12 21.49
CA ALA A 111 25.98 9.37 22.16
C ALA A 111 27.11 10.39 22.03
N GLY A 112 26.78 11.57 21.48
CA GLY A 112 27.72 12.64 21.15
C GLY A 112 27.93 12.81 19.65
N ASP A 113 27.71 11.76 18.86
CA ASP A 113 27.82 11.82 17.40
C ASP A 113 26.70 12.68 16.80
N PRO A 114 26.92 13.32 15.65
CA PRO A 114 25.90 14.14 15.01
C PRO A 114 24.83 13.32 14.30
N LEU A 115 23.63 13.90 14.17
CA LEU A 115 22.68 13.49 13.12
C LEU A 115 23.18 14.06 11.80
N ASN A 116 23.35 13.18 10.81
CA ASN A 116 23.79 13.56 9.47
C ASN A 116 22.60 13.56 8.51
N ARG A 117 22.64 14.51 7.57
CA ARG A 117 21.76 14.55 6.40
C ARG A 117 22.61 14.43 5.14
N GLU A 118 22.14 13.61 4.21
CA GLU A 118 22.72 13.39 2.89
C GLU A 118 21.66 13.72 1.84
N TYR A 119 22.06 14.44 0.79
CA TYR A 119 21.19 14.88 -0.30
C TYR A 119 21.77 14.35 -1.62
N ASN A 120 21.01 13.49 -2.30
CA ASN A 120 21.47 12.73 -3.46
C ASN A 120 22.79 12.01 -3.15
N SER A 121 23.80 12.21 -3.99
CA SER A 121 25.13 11.61 -3.84
C SER A 121 26.14 12.55 -3.17
N GLU A 122 25.68 13.63 -2.53
CA GLU A 122 26.57 14.55 -1.83
C GLU A 122 27.06 13.95 -0.50
N PRO A 123 28.29 14.25 -0.06
CA PRO A 123 28.77 13.80 1.24
C PRO A 123 27.83 14.21 2.38
N ALA A 124 27.51 13.27 3.27
CA ALA A 124 26.67 13.53 4.43
C ALA A 124 27.24 14.66 5.32
N PHE A 125 26.39 15.58 5.74
CA PHE A 125 26.76 16.71 6.60
C PHE A 125 26.01 16.69 7.93
N ALA A 126 26.68 17.11 9.00
CA ALA A 126 26.11 17.16 10.34
C ALA A 126 25.12 18.32 10.47
N ILE A 127 23.83 18.01 10.65
CA ILE A 127 22.75 18.99 10.87
C ILE A 127 22.47 19.24 12.35
N LEU A 128 22.75 18.27 13.22
CA LEU A 128 22.54 18.37 14.66
C LEU A 128 23.70 17.71 15.39
N LYS A 129 24.47 18.48 16.16
CA LYS A 129 25.64 17.99 16.91
C LYS A 129 25.27 17.59 18.34
N ASP A 130 26.12 16.81 18.99
CA ASP A 130 25.96 16.39 20.39
C ASP A 130 24.62 15.66 20.63
N LEU A 131 24.23 14.79 19.69
CA LEU A 131 23.02 13.99 19.77
C LEU A 131 23.26 12.83 20.75
N ARG A 132 22.42 12.71 21.78
CA ARG A 132 22.54 11.65 22.79
C ARG A 132 21.70 10.43 22.47
N SER A 133 20.54 10.64 21.85
CA SER A 133 19.67 9.58 21.38
C SER A 133 18.93 10.02 20.13
N PHE A 134 18.73 9.10 19.21
CA PHE A 134 17.83 9.23 18.07
C PHE A 134 17.19 7.88 17.79
N SER A 135 15.87 7.87 17.62
CA SER A 135 15.13 6.66 17.27
C SER A 135 14.02 6.96 16.29
N LEU A 136 13.76 6.01 15.40
CA LEU A 136 12.70 6.04 14.40
C LEU A 136 11.72 4.90 14.65
N ALA A 137 10.43 5.20 14.54
CA ALA A 137 9.34 4.23 14.58
C ALA A 137 8.45 4.40 13.34
N TYR A 138 8.01 3.29 12.77
CA TYR A 138 7.31 3.25 11.50
C TYR A 138 5.92 2.67 11.71
N ASP A 139 4.89 3.47 11.40
CA ASP A 139 3.50 3.00 11.43
C ASP A 139 3.13 2.59 10.01
N THR A 140 2.79 1.31 9.82
CA THR A 140 2.42 0.76 8.51
C THR A 140 0.91 0.54 8.42
N ALA A 141 0.35 0.78 7.24
CA ALA A 141 -1.02 0.43 6.91
C ALA A 141 -1.01 -0.63 5.81
N PRO A 142 -1.86 -1.67 5.92
CA PRO A 142 -2.04 -2.60 4.81
C PRO A 142 -2.55 -1.80 3.62
N LEU A 143 -1.82 -1.84 2.50
CA LEU A 143 -2.41 -1.38 1.25
C LEU A 143 -3.50 -2.37 0.90
N ALA A 144 -4.69 -1.88 0.59
CA ALA A 144 -5.65 -2.68 -0.13
C ALA A 144 -4.95 -3.05 -1.44
N ASP A 145 -4.47 -4.29 -1.53
CA ASP A 145 -4.04 -4.86 -2.79
C ASP A 145 -5.20 -4.59 -3.75
N PRO A 146 -5.02 -3.83 -4.85
CA PRO A 146 -6.09 -3.36 -5.71
C PRO A 146 -6.75 -4.53 -6.47
N ALA A 147 -7.29 -5.49 -5.73
CA ALA A 147 -7.40 -6.90 -6.06
C ALA A 147 -6.09 -7.46 -6.67
N ALA A 148 -5.79 -8.72 -6.37
CA ALA A 148 -5.05 -9.56 -7.31
C ALA A 148 -5.90 -9.76 -8.59
N ALA A 149 -6.12 -8.68 -9.35
CA ALA A 149 -6.84 -8.65 -10.61
C ALA A 149 -6.08 -9.40 -11.72
N GLY A 150 -4.86 -9.87 -11.46
CA GLY A 150 -3.94 -10.41 -12.47
C GLY A 150 -3.86 -11.93 -12.55
N ASN A 151 -4.11 -12.67 -11.46
CA ASN A 151 -3.88 -14.12 -11.50
C ASN A 151 -5.14 -14.84 -12.01
N GLU A 152 -5.07 -15.24 -13.27
CA GLU A 152 -6.05 -16.08 -13.93
C GLU A 152 -5.76 -17.56 -13.61
N TYR A 153 -6.72 -18.24 -12.98
CA TYR A 153 -6.64 -19.67 -12.64
C TYR A 153 -7.58 -20.48 -13.55
N SER A 154 -7.14 -21.65 -13.99
CA SER A 154 -8.04 -22.63 -14.60
C SER A 154 -8.89 -23.27 -13.50
N VAL A 155 -10.20 -22.99 -13.51
CA VAL A 155 -11.15 -23.51 -12.50
C VAL A 155 -11.97 -24.68 -13.02
N ALA A 156 -12.00 -24.92 -14.33
CA ALA A 156 -12.52 -26.14 -14.93
C ALA A 156 -11.90 -26.31 -16.31
N SER A 157 -11.54 -27.53 -16.68
CA SER A 157 -11.10 -27.83 -18.03
C SER A 157 -11.39 -29.28 -18.40
N HIS A 158 -11.45 -29.53 -19.70
CA HIS A 158 -11.33 -30.85 -20.28
C HIS A 158 -10.63 -30.77 -21.64
N LYS A 159 -9.65 -31.65 -21.84
CA LYS A 159 -8.90 -31.81 -23.10
C LYS A 159 -8.89 -33.28 -23.49
N SER A 160 -9.00 -33.56 -24.79
CA SER A 160 -8.80 -34.90 -25.34
C SER A 160 -8.26 -34.80 -26.76
N THR A 161 -7.48 -35.79 -27.16
CA THR A 161 -7.04 -35.99 -28.55
C THR A 161 -7.64 -37.26 -29.16
N ALA A 162 -8.41 -38.03 -28.39
CA ALA A 162 -9.02 -39.30 -28.79
C ALA A 162 -10.54 -39.21 -28.76
N ASP A 163 -11.20 -40.12 -29.49
CA ASP A 163 -12.66 -40.30 -29.49
C ASP A 163 -13.43 -38.99 -29.72
N LEU A 164 -12.93 -38.14 -30.63
CA LEU A 164 -13.49 -36.82 -30.90
C LEU A 164 -14.64 -36.90 -31.91
N SER A 165 -15.70 -36.15 -31.64
CA SER A 165 -16.77 -35.86 -32.58
C SER A 165 -17.00 -34.35 -32.66
N SER A 166 -17.94 -33.94 -33.51
CA SER A 166 -18.22 -32.54 -33.81
C SER A 166 -19.69 -32.21 -33.58
N PHE A 167 -19.94 -31.00 -33.10
CA PHE A 167 -21.28 -30.44 -32.94
C PHE A 167 -21.35 -29.08 -33.64
N LYS A 168 -22.46 -28.82 -34.34
CA LYS A 168 -22.69 -27.59 -35.09
C LYS A 168 -23.83 -26.81 -34.44
N PRO A 169 -23.54 -25.82 -33.57
CA PRO A 169 -24.59 -25.02 -32.98
C PRO A 169 -25.28 -24.15 -34.03
N ASN A 170 -26.60 -24.00 -33.88
CA ASN A 170 -27.43 -23.11 -34.70
C ASN A 170 -28.55 -22.52 -33.85
N ALA A 171 -29.49 -21.78 -34.47
CA ALA A 171 -30.58 -21.12 -33.77
C ALA A 171 -31.44 -22.09 -32.92
N SER A 172 -31.61 -23.33 -33.37
CA SER A 172 -32.39 -24.38 -32.69
C SER A 172 -31.53 -25.39 -31.93
N LYS A 173 -30.28 -25.60 -32.36
CA LYS A 173 -29.37 -26.61 -31.82
C LYS A 173 -28.31 -25.99 -30.94
N TRP A 174 -28.39 -26.25 -29.64
CA TRP A 174 -27.43 -25.72 -28.66
C TRP A 174 -26.68 -26.87 -27.99
N ILE A 175 -25.47 -26.59 -27.55
CA ILE A 175 -24.68 -27.51 -26.73
C ILE A 175 -24.32 -26.84 -25.42
N SER A 176 -24.28 -27.62 -24.35
CA SER A 176 -23.89 -27.14 -23.04
C SER A 176 -23.00 -28.13 -22.32
N GLN A 177 -22.00 -27.60 -21.63
CA GLN A 177 -21.16 -28.31 -20.70
C GLN A 177 -21.37 -27.79 -19.28
N CYS A 178 -21.94 -28.63 -18.42
CA CYS A 178 -22.06 -28.35 -17.01
C CYS A 178 -20.84 -28.87 -16.26
N PHE A 179 -20.36 -28.10 -15.29
CA PHE A 179 -19.17 -28.41 -14.48
C PHE A 179 -19.33 -27.83 -13.06
N ARG A 180 -18.52 -28.33 -12.13
CA ARG A 180 -18.31 -27.70 -10.83
C ARG A 180 -16.87 -27.15 -10.78
N PRO A 181 -16.66 -25.87 -10.46
CA PRO A 181 -15.34 -25.27 -10.45
C PRO A 181 -14.47 -25.90 -9.35
N ALA A 182 -13.24 -26.28 -9.71
CA ALA A 182 -12.19 -26.71 -8.81
C ALA A 182 -11.27 -25.52 -8.52
N LEU A 183 -11.38 -24.94 -7.33
CA LEU A 183 -10.54 -23.80 -6.93
C LEU A 183 -9.22 -24.29 -6.30
N PRO A 184 -8.13 -23.50 -6.40
CA PRO A 184 -6.94 -23.71 -5.57
C PRO A 184 -7.27 -23.74 -4.07
N ALA A 185 -6.39 -24.32 -3.26
CA ALA A 185 -6.54 -24.35 -1.81
C ALA A 185 -6.71 -22.92 -1.23
N GLY A 186 -7.66 -22.74 -0.31
CA GLY A 186 -8.05 -21.44 0.23
C GLY A 186 -9.07 -20.66 -0.63
N GLY A 187 -9.32 -21.09 -1.87
CA GLY A 187 -10.31 -20.48 -2.75
C GLY A 187 -11.72 -20.52 -2.16
N THR A 188 -12.29 -19.36 -1.82
CA THR A 188 -13.65 -19.23 -1.26
C THR A 188 -14.68 -18.80 -2.27
N GLY A 189 -14.25 -18.23 -3.39
CA GLY A 189 -15.11 -17.79 -4.47
C GLY A 189 -14.32 -17.47 -5.73
N TRP A 190 -15.00 -17.28 -6.85
CA TRP A 190 -14.34 -17.01 -8.11
C TRP A 190 -15.15 -16.05 -9.00
N LYS A 191 -14.49 -15.42 -9.96
CA LYS A 191 -15.11 -14.56 -10.98
C LYS A 191 -14.59 -14.94 -12.35
N LEU A 192 -15.49 -15.21 -13.27
CA LEU A 192 -15.17 -15.57 -14.64
C LEU A 192 -14.36 -14.46 -15.31
N LYS A 193 -13.29 -14.84 -16.03
CA LYS A 193 -12.49 -13.94 -16.86
C LYS A 193 -12.60 -14.30 -18.33
N ARG A 194 -12.40 -15.58 -18.63
CA ARG A 194 -12.32 -16.07 -20.01
C ARG A 194 -12.77 -17.52 -20.09
N ILE A 195 -13.32 -17.87 -21.24
CA ILE A 195 -13.63 -19.26 -21.61
C ILE A 195 -12.91 -19.58 -22.90
N SER A 196 -12.32 -20.76 -22.98
CA SER A 196 -11.78 -21.29 -24.22
C SER A 196 -12.54 -22.54 -24.66
N ILE A 197 -12.81 -22.66 -25.95
CA ILE A 197 -13.44 -23.84 -26.55
C ILE A 197 -12.66 -24.25 -27.80
N TYR A 198 -12.65 -25.55 -28.09
CA TYR A 198 -11.95 -26.09 -29.25
C TYR A 198 -12.88 -26.12 -30.47
N ALA A 199 -12.75 -25.12 -31.36
CA ALA A 199 -13.70 -24.82 -32.41
C ALA A 199 -13.01 -24.41 -33.72
N LYS A 200 -13.77 -24.40 -34.82
CA LYS A 200 -13.40 -23.78 -36.10
C LYS A 200 -14.61 -23.11 -36.75
N ASN A 201 -14.39 -22.18 -37.66
CA ASN A 201 -15.43 -21.69 -38.56
C ASN A 201 -15.82 -22.75 -39.60
N ILE A 202 -17.07 -22.73 -40.07
CA ILE A 202 -17.59 -23.62 -41.13
C ILE A 202 -18.58 -22.95 -42.09
N GLY A 203 -18.96 -21.69 -41.82
CA GLY A 203 -20.00 -20.92 -42.47
C GLY A 203 -19.48 -19.61 -43.08
N GLY A 204 -20.44 -18.78 -43.51
CA GLY A 204 -20.20 -17.47 -44.13
C GLY A 204 -19.95 -16.36 -43.10
N VAL A 205 -19.54 -15.19 -43.57
CA VAL A 205 -18.93 -14.10 -42.78
C VAL A 205 -19.79 -13.53 -41.63
N ASP A 206 -21.08 -13.86 -41.57
CA ASP A 206 -22.07 -13.22 -40.69
C ASP A 206 -22.54 -14.09 -39.50
N GLY A 207 -21.93 -15.27 -39.28
CA GLY A 207 -22.26 -16.13 -38.15
C GLY A 207 -21.93 -15.48 -36.79
N GLN A 208 -22.86 -15.54 -35.83
CA GLN A 208 -22.61 -15.12 -34.45
C GLN A 208 -22.75 -16.30 -33.50
N LEU A 209 -21.88 -16.32 -32.50
CA LEU A 209 -21.82 -17.29 -31.43
C LEU A 209 -22.14 -16.59 -30.13
N THR A 210 -23.18 -17.03 -29.44
CA THR A 210 -23.48 -16.55 -28.09
C THR A 210 -22.97 -17.57 -27.08
N ILE A 211 -22.08 -17.12 -26.20
CA ILE A 211 -21.50 -17.94 -25.13
C ILE A 211 -22.10 -17.46 -23.81
N GLU A 212 -22.82 -18.35 -23.14
CA GLU A 212 -23.45 -18.06 -21.86
C GLU A 212 -22.88 -18.94 -20.76
N LEU A 213 -22.73 -18.39 -19.57
CA LEU A 213 -22.58 -19.15 -18.35
C LEU A 213 -23.88 -19.03 -17.56
N ARG A 214 -24.51 -20.16 -17.22
CA ARG A 214 -25.71 -20.22 -16.39
C ARG A 214 -25.46 -21.09 -15.16
N THR A 215 -26.30 -20.97 -14.14
CA THR A 215 -26.33 -21.94 -13.04
C THR A 215 -26.78 -23.31 -13.56
N ALA A 216 -26.29 -24.41 -12.99
CA ALA A 216 -26.78 -25.75 -13.32
C ALA A 216 -27.96 -26.16 -12.41
N GLN A 217 -28.84 -27.01 -12.93
CA GLN A 217 -29.84 -27.75 -12.17
C GLN A 217 -29.20 -28.97 -11.50
N ALA A 218 -29.89 -29.57 -10.53
CA ALA A 218 -29.40 -30.75 -9.79
C ALA A 218 -29.17 -31.98 -10.69
N ASP A 219 -29.86 -32.07 -11.82
CA ASP A 219 -29.73 -33.16 -12.80
C ASP A 219 -28.61 -32.92 -13.83
N GLY A 220 -27.83 -31.84 -13.70
CA GLY A 220 -26.76 -31.51 -14.62
C GLY A 220 -27.22 -30.82 -15.92
N ARG A 221 -28.46 -30.32 -15.98
CA ARG A 221 -28.94 -29.48 -17.09
C ARG A 221 -28.73 -27.98 -16.82
N PRO A 222 -28.73 -27.13 -17.86
CA PRO A 222 -28.70 -25.68 -17.66
C PRO A 222 -29.93 -25.15 -16.93
N GLY A 223 -29.70 -24.27 -15.95
CA GLY A 223 -30.72 -23.54 -15.21
C GLY A 223 -31.12 -22.22 -15.88
N THR A 224 -32.01 -21.48 -15.22
CA THR A 224 -32.59 -20.23 -15.76
C THR A 224 -31.74 -19.00 -15.47
N GLN A 225 -30.97 -18.97 -14.38
CA GLN A 225 -30.16 -17.82 -13.98
C GLN A 225 -28.94 -17.66 -14.88
N LEU A 226 -28.91 -16.55 -15.63
CA LEU A 226 -27.76 -16.11 -16.40
C LEU A 226 -26.70 -15.52 -15.46
N VAL A 227 -25.47 -16.02 -15.55
CA VAL A 227 -24.32 -15.55 -14.78
C VAL A 227 -23.49 -14.57 -15.60
N CYS A 228 -23.15 -14.95 -16.82
CA CYS A 228 -22.40 -14.12 -17.76
C CYS A 228 -22.81 -14.42 -19.20
N GLN A 229 -22.64 -13.47 -20.10
CA GLN A 229 -22.80 -13.68 -21.53
C GLN A 229 -21.77 -12.88 -22.32
N THR A 230 -21.29 -13.46 -23.41
CA THR A 230 -20.50 -12.74 -24.43
C THR A 230 -20.92 -13.20 -25.82
N VAL A 231 -20.69 -12.34 -26.81
CA VAL A 231 -20.96 -12.65 -28.22
C VAL A 231 -19.63 -12.64 -28.95
N ALA A 232 -19.41 -13.65 -29.77
CA ALA A 232 -18.27 -13.76 -30.65
C ALA A 232 -18.73 -13.92 -32.10
N TYR A 233 -17.91 -13.51 -33.05
CA TYR A 233 -18.22 -13.69 -34.45
C TYR A 233 -17.53 -14.94 -34.99
N GLU A 234 -18.17 -15.60 -35.94
CA GLU A 234 -17.58 -16.74 -36.64
C GLU A 234 -16.26 -16.37 -37.32
N SER A 235 -16.15 -15.12 -37.80
CA SER A 235 -14.92 -14.55 -38.37
C SER A 235 -13.73 -14.55 -37.39
N ASP A 236 -13.99 -14.60 -36.09
CA ASP A 236 -12.95 -14.64 -35.06
C ASP A 236 -12.38 -16.05 -34.86
N LEU A 237 -13.02 -17.08 -35.46
CA LEU A 237 -12.57 -18.46 -35.44
C LEU A 237 -11.66 -18.78 -36.64
N SER A 238 -10.70 -19.68 -36.41
CA SER A 238 -9.86 -20.23 -37.48
C SER A 238 -10.62 -21.20 -38.39
N GLY A 239 -10.18 -21.38 -39.63
CA GLY A 239 -10.64 -22.44 -40.54
C GLY A 239 -10.27 -23.86 -40.15
N SER A 240 -9.37 -24.01 -39.15
CA SER A 240 -8.97 -25.28 -38.57
C SER A 240 -9.33 -25.32 -37.09
N PHE A 241 -9.54 -26.53 -36.54
CA PHE A 241 -9.83 -26.67 -35.12
C PHE A 241 -8.67 -26.14 -34.26
N THR A 242 -8.96 -25.10 -33.50
CA THR A 242 -8.02 -24.47 -32.58
C THR A 242 -8.73 -24.02 -31.30
N TRP A 243 -7.97 -23.73 -30.26
CA TRP A 243 -8.53 -23.14 -29.04
C TRP A 243 -8.88 -21.68 -29.30
N ALA A 244 -10.17 -21.38 -29.37
CA ALA A 244 -10.69 -20.02 -29.43
C ALA A 244 -11.02 -19.54 -28.02
N SER A 245 -10.64 -18.32 -27.68
CA SER A 245 -10.77 -17.76 -26.34
C SER A 245 -11.66 -16.52 -26.32
N PHE A 246 -12.56 -16.46 -25.36
CA PHE A 246 -13.60 -15.44 -25.26
C PHE A 246 -13.55 -14.77 -23.90
N GLY A 247 -13.15 -13.50 -23.89
CA GLY A 247 -13.19 -12.66 -22.71
C GLY A 247 -14.63 -12.19 -22.41
N PHE A 248 -14.91 -11.95 -21.14
CA PHE A 248 -16.17 -11.37 -20.69
C PHE A 248 -15.94 -9.90 -20.31
N PRO A 249 -16.55 -8.94 -21.03
CA PRO A 249 -16.41 -7.52 -20.71
C PRO A 249 -16.85 -7.22 -19.27
N SER A 250 -16.21 -6.24 -18.63
CA SER A 250 -16.64 -5.75 -17.32
C SER A 250 -18.13 -5.37 -17.34
N GLY A 251 -18.91 -5.91 -16.40
CA GLY A 251 -20.36 -5.68 -16.32
C GLY A 251 -21.23 -6.68 -17.09
N SER A 252 -20.67 -7.54 -17.93
CA SER A 252 -21.42 -8.63 -18.60
C SER A 252 -21.72 -9.83 -17.68
N CYS A 253 -21.16 -9.82 -16.47
CA CYS A 253 -21.28 -10.85 -15.47
C CYS A 253 -22.00 -10.34 -14.21
N LEU A 254 -22.64 -11.24 -13.47
CA LEU A 254 -23.20 -10.95 -12.14
C LEU A 254 -22.16 -10.31 -11.22
N SER A 255 -22.56 -9.25 -10.53
CA SER A 255 -21.75 -8.55 -9.54
C SER A 255 -21.64 -9.40 -8.26
N GLY A 256 -20.61 -10.24 -8.17
CA GLY A 256 -20.39 -11.04 -6.99
C GLY A 256 -19.31 -12.10 -7.18
N TRP A 257 -18.87 -12.70 -6.08
CA TRP A 257 -18.07 -13.91 -6.13
C TRP A 257 -18.98 -15.13 -6.26
N LEU A 258 -18.71 -15.98 -7.24
CA LEU A 258 -19.44 -17.21 -7.46
C LEU A 258 -18.98 -18.27 -6.46
N SER A 259 -19.93 -19.06 -5.94
CA SER A 259 -19.63 -20.14 -4.99
C SER A 259 -18.93 -21.32 -5.69
N PRO A 260 -17.89 -21.92 -5.09
CA PRO A 260 -17.30 -23.17 -5.58
C PRO A 260 -18.19 -24.40 -5.36
N SER A 261 -19.19 -24.30 -4.48
CA SER A 261 -20.11 -25.41 -4.22
C SER A 261 -21.19 -25.56 -5.28
N GLN A 262 -21.40 -24.52 -6.08
CA GLN A 262 -22.42 -24.46 -7.11
C GLN A 262 -21.89 -25.00 -8.44
N SER A 263 -22.75 -25.72 -9.18
CA SER A 263 -22.47 -26.14 -10.55
C SER A 263 -22.96 -25.10 -11.55
N PHE A 264 -22.24 -24.97 -12.66
CA PHE A 264 -22.51 -24.01 -13.72
C PHE A 264 -22.50 -24.71 -15.07
N CYS A 265 -23.24 -24.17 -16.03
CA CYS A 265 -23.35 -24.68 -17.39
C CYS A 265 -22.88 -23.62 -18.37
N LEU A 266 -21.81 -23.93 -19.10
CA LEU A 266 -21.38 -23.22 -20.29
C LEU A 266 -22.30 -23.61 -21.44
N ILE A 267 -22.93 -22.66 -22.11
CA ILE A 267 -23.81 -22.88 -23.26
C ILE A 267 -23.22 -22.17 -24.46
N VAL A 268 -23.18 -22.84 -25.61
CA VAL A 268 -22.81 -22.25 -26.91
C VAL A 268 -24.01 -22.32 -27.86
N LYS A 269 -24.39 -21.15 -28.38
CA LYS A 269 -25.52 -20.97 -29.31
C LYS A 269 -25.02 -20.36 -30.62
N GLY A 270 -25.56 -20.81 -31.74
CA GLY A 270 -25.34 -20.17 -33.04
C GLY A 270 -26.54 -19.30 -33.42
N SER A 271 -26.31 -18.15 -34.06
CA SER A 271 -27.40 -17.28 -34.55
C SER A 271 -28.03 -17.77 -35.85
N VAL A 272 -27.26 -18.48 -36.68
CA VAL A 272 -27.64 -18.97 -38.00
C VAL A 272 -27.37 -20.47 -38.11
N ASN A 273 -27.71 -21.08 -39.25
CA ASN A 273 -27.35 -22.47 -39.51
C ASN A 273 -25.83 -22.60 -39.54
N ASP A 274 -25.30 -23.51 -38.72
CA ASP A 274 -23.90 -23.92 -38.72
C ASP A 274 -22.90 -22.75 -38.47
N SER A 275 -23.10 -21.94 -37.43
CA SER A 275 -22.22 -20.78 -37.11
C SER A 275 -20.79 -21.14 -36.69
N CYS A 276 -20.54 -22.38 -36.29
CA CYS A 276 -19.20 -22.94 -36.08
C CYS A 276 -19.28 -24.47 -36.00
N GLU A 277 -18.11 -25.12 -35.91
CA GLU A 277 -18.02 -26.53 -35.52
C GLU A 277 -17.22 -26.63 -34.21
N LEU A 278 -17.83 -27.24 -33.20
CA LEU A 278 -17.24 -27.48 -31.87
C LEU A 278 -16.78 -28.92 -31.79
N ARG A 279 -15.59 -29.17 -31.22
CA ARG A 279 -15.17 -30.54 -30.85
C ARG A 279 -15.61 -30.89 -29.44
N TYR A 280 -16.01 -32.14 -29.29
CA TYR A 280 -16.28 -32.76 -28.00
C TYR A 280 -15.74 -34.20 -27.98
N HIS A 281 -15.46 -34.71 -26.78
CA HIS A 281 -15.06 -36.08 -26.53
C HIS A 281 -16.33 -36.94 -26.48
N HIS A 282 -16.52 -37.80 -27.47
CA HIS A 282 -17.81 -38.44 -27.80
C HIS A 282 -18.09 -39.76 -27.06
N LYS A 283 -17.07 -40.39 -26.51
CA LYS A 283 -17.26 -41.61 -25.70
C LYS A 283 -16.13 -41.71 -24.68
N ASN A 284 -16.33 -42.54 -23.67
CA ASN A 284 -15.34 -42.81 -22.62
C ASN A 284 -14.87 -41.57 -21.85
N ALA A 285 -15.66 -40.50 -21.85
CA ALA A 285 -15.31 -39.24 -21.21
C ALA A 285 -16.03 -39.03 -19.87
N ALA A 286 -16.16 -40.08 -19.08
CA ALA A 286 -16.82 -40.00 -17.79
C ALA A 286 -15.94 -39.21 -16.81
N ILE A 287 -16.32 -37.95 -16.55
CA ILE A 287 -15.67 -37.08 -15.57
C ILE A 287 -16.71 -36.73 -14.51
N THR A 288 -16.35 -36.93 -13.24
CA THR A 288 -17.23 -36.63 -12.12
C THR A 288 -17.62 -35.15 -12.13
N ASN A 289 -18.90 -34.86 -11.96
CA ASN A 289 -19.50 -33.51 -11.97
C ASN A 289 -19.48 -32.81 -13.34
N TYR A 290 -19.22 -33.52 -14.43
CA TYR A 290 -19.27 -32.98 -15.79
C TYR A 290 -20.44 -33.60 -16.53
N TYR A 291 -21.28 -32.76 -17.15
CA TYR A 291 -22.42 -33.21 -17.94
C TYR A 291 -22.46 -32.47 -19.26
N LEU A 292 -22.36 -33.20 -20.37
CA LEU A 292 -22.64 -32.66 -21.70
C LEU A 292 -24.14 -32.79 -21.97
N ALA A 293 -24.76 -31.71 -22.41
CA ALA A 293 -26.16 -31.72 -22.82
C ALA A 293 -26.32 -31.00 -24.16
N THR A 294 -27.27 -31.46 -24.96
CA THR A 294 -27.68 -30.80 -26.20
C THR A 294 -29.16 -30.46 -26.16
N SER A 295 -29.53 -29.43 -26.91
CA SER A 295 -30.92 -29.06 -27.16
C SER A 295 -31.11 -29.00 -28.67
N ASP A 296 -32.25 -29.49 -29.17
CA ASP A 296 -32.66 -29.36 -30.58
C ASP A 296 -33.83 -28.37 -30.76
N ASN A 297 -34.22 -27.64 -29.71
CA ASN A 297 -35.37 -26.72 -29.70
C ASN A 297 -35.09 -25.39 -28.98
N GLY A 298 -33.90 -24.82 -29.17
CA GLY A 298 -33.56 -23.49 -28.65
C GLY A 298 -33.54 -23.42 -27.13
N GLY A 299 -33.07 -24.48 -26.48
CA GLY A 299 -32.92 -24.60 -25.03
C GLY A 299 -34.20 -24.89 -24.26
N ALA A 300 -35.33 -25.15 -24.94
CA ALA A 300 -36.59 -25.48 -24.28
C ALA A 300 -36.54 -26.86 -23.59
N SER A 301 -35.75 -27.81 -24.13
CA SER A 301 -35.46 -29.10 -23.50
C SER A 301 -34.02 -29.53 -23.73
N TRP A 302 -33.44 -30.25 -22.76
CA TRP A 302 -32.05 -30.71 -22.80
C TRP A 302 -31.94 -32.22 -22.68
N SER A 303 -31.19 -32.82 -23.60
CA SER A 303 -30.81 -34.22 -23.63
C SER A 303 -29.37 -34.37 -23.11
N ILE A 304 -29.19 -35.12 -22.02
CA ILE A 304 -27.87 -35.39 -21.45
C ILE A 304 -27.18 -36.48 -22.27
N LEU A 305 -25.94 -36.23 -22.67
CA LEU A 305 -25.09 -37.15 -23.42
C LEU A 305 -24.12 -37.83 -22.45
N ASN A 306 -24.44 -39.07 -22.06
CA ASN A 306 -23.66 -39.83 -21.08
C ASN A 306 -22.26 -40.18 -21.61
N LYS A 307 -21.24 -40.04 -20.74
CA LYS A 307 -19.83 -40.32 -21.04
C LYS A 307 -19.27 -39.47 -22.18
N GLN A 308 -19.80 -38.26 -22.34
CA GLN A 308 -19.33 -37.25 -23.29
C GLN A 308 -19.02 -35.95 -22.54
N THR A 309 -18.10 -35.16 -23.08
CA THR A 309 -17.75 -33.85 -22.53
C THR A 309 -17.24 -32.95 -23.65
N MET A 310 -17.54 -31.66 -23.57
CA MET A 310 -16.98 -30.67 -24.48
C MET A 310 -15.49 -30.52 -24.23
N LEU A 311 -14.73 -30.08 -25.24
CA LEU A 311 -13.36 -29.61 -25.06
C LEU A 311 -13.42 -28.12 -24.70
N PHE A 312 -13.11 -27.79 -23.44
CA PHE A 312 -13.26 -26.44 -22.91
C PHE A 312 -12.24 -26.14 -21.80
N GLU A 313 -12.01 -24.85 -21.56
CA GLU A 313 -11.30 -24.34 -20.38
C GLU A 313 -12.03 -23.12 -19.84
N VAL A 314 -12.13 -23.03 -18.52
CA VAL A 314 -12.74 -21.91 -17.79
C VAL A 314 -11.67 -21.30 -16.92
N PHE A 315 -11.47 -20.01 -17.14
CA PHE A 315 -10.47 -19.22 -16.45
C PHE A 315 -11.12 -18.13 -15.61
N ALA A 316 -10.60 -17.95 -14.39
CA ALA A 316 -11.20 -17.08 -13.39
C ALA A 316 -10.17 -16.45 -12.46
N THR A 317 -10.52 -15.31 -11.88
CA THR A 317 -9.85 -14.84 -10.66
C THR A 317 -10.48 -15.52 -9.45
N VAL A 318 -9.67 -15.93 -8.48
CA VAL A 318 -10.13 -16.67 -7.30
C VAL A 318 -9.91 -15.85 -6.04
N ASN A 319 -10.93 -15.74 -5.20
CA ASN A 319 -10.88 -15.08 -3.90
C ASN A 319 -10.33 -16.01 -2.82
N GLY A 320 -9.54 -15.47 -1.89
CA GLY A 320 -9.06 -16.21 -0.71
C GLY A 320 -7.91 -17.18 -0.97
N VAL A 321 -7.41 -17.26 -2.21
CA VAL A 321 -6.15 -17.98 -2.45
C VAL A 321 -5.04 -17.13 -1.86
N SER A 322 -4.57 -17.50 -0.67
CA SER A 322 -3.27 -17.07 -0.17
C SER A 322 -2.23 -17.70 -1.08
N GLY A 323 -1.92 -17.07 -2.21
CA GLY A 323 -0.76 -17.46 -3.00
C GLY A 323 0.43 -17.51 -2.05
N GLY A 324 1.22 -18.59 -2.09
CA GLY A 324 2.41 -18.80 -1.25
C GLY A 324 3.55 -17.80 -1.47
N GLY A 325 3.25 -16.60 -1.94
CA GLY A 325 4.06 -15.41 -1.89
C GLY A 325 3.16 -14.24 -1.50
N THR A 326 2.94 -14.08 -0.19
CA THR A 326 2.41 -12.82 0.36
C THR A 326 3.46 -11.74 0.15
N SER A 327 3.49 -11.10 -1.02
CA SER A 327 3.91 -9.70 -1.04
C SER A 327 2.81 -8.91 -0.36
N SER A 328 2.81 -8.90 0.97
CA SER A 328 1.96 -7.99 1.74
C SER A 328 2.48 -6.58 1.49
N ARG A 329 1.98 -5.94 0.43
CA ARG A 329 2.25 -4.54 0.17
C ARG A 329 1.74 -3.75 1.36
N SER A 330 2.67 -3.16 2.10
CA SER A 330 2.36 -2.27 3.22
C SER A 330 2.76 -0.88 2.79
N ALA A 331 1.86 0.09 2.96
CA ALA A 331 2.22 1.49 2.86
C ALA A 331 2.77 1.95 4.20
N LEU A 332 3.77 2.81 4.16
CA LEU A 332 4.16 3.55 5.34
C LEU A 332 3.15 4.69 5.57
N ALA A 333 2.43 4.64 6.70
CA ALA A 333 1.41 5.61 7.05
C ALA A 333 2.00 6.81 7.80
N ALA A 334 2.93 6.56 8.72
CA ALA A 334 3.64 7.60 9.44
C ALA A 334 5.05 7.17 9.86
N VAL A 335 5.92 8.17 10.02
CA VAL A 335 7.22 8.02 10.68
C VAL A 335 7.21 8.89 11.92
N ARG A 336 7.53 8.29 13.06
CA ARG A 336 7.70 8.98 14.35
C ARG A 336 9.17 8.95 14.73
N TRP A 337 9.65 10.01 15.36
CA TRP A 337 11.01 10.08 15.85
C TRP A 337 11.08 10.73 17.22
N GLN A 338 12.14 10.38 17.94
CA GLN A 338 12.51 10.97 19.22
C GLN A 338 14.00 11.27 19.18
N LEU A 339 14.38 12.48 19.57
CA LEU A 339 15.77 12.91 19.65
C LEU A 339 16.07 13.66 20.94
N SER A 340 17.30 13.54 21.46
CA SER A 340 17.77 14.27 22.65
C SER A 340 19.14 14.89 22.37
N VAL A 341 19.32 16.17 22.72
CA VAL A 341 20.56 16.91 22.45
C VAL A 341 21.25 17.37 23.73
N GLY A 342 22.54 17.09 23.85
CA GLY A 342 23.29 17.37 25.07
C GLY A 342 22.92 16.47 26.25
N ALA A 343 23.62 16.64 27.37
CA ALA A 343 23.49 15.77 28.54
C ALA A 343 22.21 15.98 29.37
N ASP A 344 21.39 16.97 29.01
CA ASP A 344 20.17 17.30 29.75
C ASP A 344 18.98 16.54 29.17
N ALA A 345 18.28 15.78 30.02
CA ALA A 345 17.08 15.04 29.61
C ALA A 345 15.92 15.96 29.21
N ALA A 346 15.94 17.23 29.64
CA ALA A 346 14.95 18.22 29.24
C ALA A 346 15.08 18.65 27.76
N ALA A 347 16.19 18.33 27.10
CA ALA A 347 16.44 18.66 25.69
C ALA A 347 15.96 17.56 24.72
N GLN A 348 14.88 16.86 25.08
CA GLN A 348 14.24 15.86 24.25
C GLN A 348 13.14 16.48 23.39
N ILE A 349 13.07 16.07 22.12
CA ILE A 349 12.02 16.43 21.17
C ILE A 349 11.45 15.17 20.58
N ASP A 350 10.12 15.07 20.59
CA ASP A 350 9.35 14.04 19.90
C ASP A 350 8.69 14.68 18.67
N GLY A 351 8.76 14.00 17.53
CA GLY A 351 8.20 14.46 16.27
C GLY A 351 7.60 13.31 15.45
N GLY A 352 6.87 13.68 14.40
CA GLY A 352 6.30 12.71 13.49
C GLY A 352 5.77 13.35 12.21
N ALA A 353 5.72 12.56 11.15
CA ALA A 353 5.16 12.95 9.86
C ALA A 353 4.18 11.88 9.38
N GLN A 354 2.97 12.29 9.02
CA GLN A 354 2.08 11.44 8.23
C GLN A 354 2.44 11.55 6.75
N LEU A 355 2.42 10.42 6.07
CA LEU A 355 2.76 10.34 4.66
C LEU A 355 1.48 10.38 3.83
N VAL A 356 1.22 11.51 3.17
CA VAL A 356 -0.02 11.72 2.41
C VAL A 356 -0.14 10.73 1.24
N ASN A 357 0.99 10.34 0.65
CA ASN A 357 1.02 9.46 -0.51
C ASN A 357 1.03 7.97 -0.15
N GLY A 358 1.14 7.61 1.14
CA GLY A 358 1.28 6.23 1.58
C GLY A 358 2.33 5.44 0.79
N PRO A 359 3.60 5.90 0.75
CA PRO A 359 4.62 5.26 -0.08
C PRO A 359 4.77 3.78 0.28
N GLU A 360 4.93 2.97 -0.76
CA GLU A 360 5.11 1.54 -0.59
C GLU A 360 6.44 1.23 0.09
N LEU A 361 6.42 0.35 1.08
CA LEU A 361 7.63 -0.20 1.68
C LEU A 361 8.19 -1.30 0.78
N MET A 362 9.35 -1.05 0.17
CA MET A 362 10.13 -2.10 -0.46
C MET A 362 10.90 -2.86 0.62
N GLN A 363 10.39 -4.02 1.03
CA GLN A 363 11.04 -4.94 1.98
C GLN A 363 11.92 -5.97 1.28
#